data_AF-W0SNG8-F1
#
_entry.id   AF-W0SNG8-F1
#
_cell.length_a   1.000
_cell.length_b   1.000
_cell.length_c   1.000
_cell.angle_alpha   90.00
_cell.angle_beta   90.00
_cell.angle_gamma   90.00
#
_symmetry.space_group_name_H-M   'P 1'
#
loop_
_entity.id
_entity.type
_entity.pdbx_description
1 polymer ?
#
loop_
_entity_poly.entity_id
_entity_poly.type
_entity_poly.pdbx_seq_one_letter_code
_entity_poly.pdbx_strand_id
1 'polypeptide(L)'
;MTVVRFGLLIAASAIALLVHAAPPQPVGGNFSQIVGSRTGQLAIWRYAENPKIYVFDFAGLAHQGRSFNRITQFTEQQSSEPYPRVLTAEEMAMRLAAAKRSESDFAFGHDVMVHELVTFFNFAQRDKVPLNPDETAVRDFLVAQGMMRDWRGFWQAVEPNNVILSIPQTQEKSAGEPMINAAARYAILLHEMAHGEYYTNPYYTQYCRRFWQESLSEAQREAFKAFLGKYGYATGFEEMMINETQAYLMFTPDPSSFSARKLGVSQQELDAMRDTFRKGRPPTSLPLHWNIGE
;
A
#
# COMPACT_ATOMS: atom_id res chain seq x y z
N MET A 1 -29.41 -10.35 -70.31
CA MET A 1 -28.23 -9.59 -69.89
C MET A 1 -28.40 -9.21 -68.43
N THR A 2 -27.64 -9.85 -67.56
CA THR A 2 -27.76 -9.76 -66.09
C THR A 2 -26.96 -8.56 -65.59
N VAL A 3 -27.62 -7.61 -64.92
CA VAL A 3 -26.96 -6.47 -64.28
C VAL A 3 -26.54 -6.89 -62.87
N VAL A 4 -25.23 -7.03 -62.64
CA VAL A 4 -24.66 -7.24 -61.31
C VAL A 4 -24.39 -5.88 -60.68
N ARG A 5 -25.10 -5.56 -59.59
CA ARG A 5 -24.84 -4.38 -58.75
C ARG A 5 -23.79 -4.74 -57.69
N PHE A 6 -22.62 -4.10 -57.76
CA PHE A 6 -21.65 -4.09 -56.66
C PHE A 6 -22.13 -3.12 -55.57
N GLY A 7 -22.52 -3.66 -54.42
CA GLY A 7 -22.75 -2.88 -53.20
C GLY A 7 -21.43 -2.64 -52.48
N LEU A 8 -21.04 -1.37 -52.34
CA LEU A 8 -19.90 -0.95 -51.53
C LEU A 8 -20.34 -0.94 -50.06
N LEU A 9 -19.84 -1.89 -49.26
CA LEU A 9 -19.99 -1.90 -47.80
C LEU A 9 -18.90 -1.02 -47.19
N ILE A 10 -19.26 0.20 -46.79
CA ILE A 10 -18.40 1.05 -45.95
C ILE A 10 -18.61 0.61 -44.50
N ALA A 11 -17.66 -0.14 -43.95
CA ALA A 11 -17.62 -0.45 -42.52
C ALA A 11 -17.16 0.80 -41.76
N ALA A 12 -18.08 1.46 -41.07
CA ALA A 12 -17.75 2.53 -40.13
C ALA A 12 -17.17 1.92 -38.85
N SER A 13 -15.85 1.94 -38.70
CA SER A 13 -15.20 1.62 -37.42
C SER A 13 -15.42 2.78 -36.45
N ALA A 14 -16.30 2.60 -35.48
CA ALA A 14 -16.44 3.52 -34.36
C ALA A 14 -15.20 3.38 -33.47
N ILE A 15 -14.30 4.37 -33.51
CA ILE A 15 -13.22 4.52 -32.54
C ILE A 15 -13.89 5.00 -31.24
N ALA A 16 -14.05 4.11 -30.27
CA ALA A 16 -14.43 4.49 -28.93
C ALA A 16 -13.26 5.27 -28.30
N LEU A 17 -13.38 6.59 -28.25
CA LEU A 17 -12.51 7.42 -27.42
C LEU A 17 -12.81 7.07 -25.96
N LEU A 18 -11.93 6.29 -25.32
CA LEU A 18 -11.91 6.13 -23.87
C LEU A 18 -11.57 7.49 -23.25
N VAL A 19 -12.62 8.24 -22.88
CA VAL A 19 -12.48 9.42 -22.02
C VAL A 19 -12.03 8.90 -20.66
N HIS A 20 -10.73 8.98 -20.38
CA HIS A 20 -10.24 8.73 -19.03
C HIS A 20 -10.82 9.83 -18.15
N ALA A 21 -11.64 9.45 -17.18
CA ALA A 21 -12.12 10.39 -16.17
C ALA A 21 -10.90 11.01 -15.48
N ALA A 22 -10.93 12.33 -15.26
CA ALA A 22 -9.85 13.00 -14.53
C ALA A 22 -9.68 12.32 -13.15
N PRO A 23 -8.43 12.16 -12.66
CA PRO A 23 -8.20 11.53 -11.38
C PRO A 23 -8.95 12.29 -10.26
N PRO A 24 -9.50 11.59 -9.26
CA PRO A 24 -10.19 12.23 -8.14
C PRO A 24 -9.31 13.28 -7.49
N GLN A 25 -9.86 14.47 -7.24
CA GLN A 25 -9.12 15.51 -6.52
C GLN A 25 -9.03 15.14 -5.03
N PRO A 26 -7.84 15.26 -4.41
CA PRO A 26 -7.71 15.03 -2.98
C PRO A 26 -8.58 15.97 -2.16
N VAL A 27 -9.28 15.42 -1.17
CA VAL A 27 -10.01 16.20 -0.16
C VAL A 27 -9.25 16.17 1.17
N GLY A 28 -9.24 17.29 1.89
CA GLY A 28 -8.64 17.33 3.22
C GLY A 28 -9.45 16.50 4.22
N GLY A 29 -8.79 15.70 5.06
CA GLY A 29 -9.48 14.97 6.13
C GLY A 29 -8.55 14.47 7.23
N ASN A 30 -9.10 14.36 8.44
CA ASN A 30 -8.42 13.76 9.60
C ASN A 30 -8.72 12.25 9.72
N PHE A 31 -8.06 11.59 10.68
CA PHE A 31 -8.18 10.15 10.88
C PHE A 31 -9.64 9.69 11.06
N SER A 32 -10.42 10.40 11.88
CA SER A 32 -11.81 10.06 12.16
C SER A 32 -12.71 10.21 10.94
N GLN A 33 -12.47 11.21 10.10
CA GLN A 33 -13.19 11.41 8.84
C GLN A 33 -12.89 10.30 7.83
N ILE A 34 -11.61 9.91 7.70
CA ILE A 34 -11.18 8.86 6.79
C ILE A 34 -11.70 7.50 7.26
N VAL A 35 -11.55 7.13 8.53
CA VAL A 35 -12.03 5.82 9.01
C VAL A 35 -13.54 5.68 8.88
N GLY A 36 -14.28 6.78 9.06
CA GLY A 36 -15.74 6.82 8.94
C GLY A 36 -16.29 6.97 7.51
N SER A 37 -15.43 7.16 6.50
CA SER A 37 -15.90 7.34 5.12
C SER A 37 -16.30 6.03 4.46
N ARG A 38 -17.38 6.10 3.67
CA ARG A 38 -17.80 5.05 2.73
C ARG A 38 -18.53 5.70 1.56
N THR A 39 -17.84 5.83 0.43
CA THR A 39 -18.37 6.47 -0.78
C THR A 39 -18.82 5.45 -1.83
N GLY A 40 -18.39 4.19 -1.71
CA GLY A 40 -18.62 3.14 -2.72
C GLY A 40 -17.80 3.33 -4.00
N GLN A 41 -16.88 4.29 -4.04
CA GLN A 41 -15.94 4.56 -5.13
C GLN A 41 -14.57 4.93 -4.54
N LEU A 42 -13.52 5.04 -5.37
CA LEU A 42 -12.23 5.56 -4.90
C LEU A 42 -12.40 7.01 -4.43
N ALA A 43 -12.07 7.26 -3.16
CA ALA A 43 -11.86 8.60 -2.63
C ALA A 43 -10.37 8.80 -2.34
N ILE A 44 -9.86 10.01 -2.55
CA ILE A 44 -8.47 10.35 -2.22
C ILE A 44 -8.48 11.43 -1.16
N TRP A 45 -7.82 11.14 -0.05
CA TRP A 45 -7.68 12.05 1.08
C TRP A 45 -6.27 12.62 1.13
N ARG A 46 -6.16 13.92 1.42
CA ARG A 46 -4.92 14.53 1.88
C ARG A 46 -5.02 14.69 3.39
N TYR A 47 -4.15 13.99 4.12
CA TYR A 47 -4.27 13.92 5.57
C TYR A 47 -4.02 15.29 6.21
N ALA A 48 -4.95 15.72 7.06
CA ALA A 48 -5.00 17.10 7.57
C ALA A 48 -3.83 17.42 8.51
N GLU A 49 -3.45 16.47 9.36
CA GLU A 49 -2.39 16.63 10.36
C GLU A 49 -0.99 16.50 9.73
N ASN A 50 -0.89 15.86 8.56
CA ASN A 50 0.37 15.74 7.83
C ASN A 50 0.11 15.71 6.31
N PRO A 51 0.23 16.87 5.62
CA PRO A 51 -0.18 17.03 4.22
C PRO A 51 0.76 16.38 3.20
N LYS A 52 1.80 15.67 3.67
CA LYS A 52 2.65 14.79 2.85
C LYS A 52 2.06 13.39 2.66
N ILE A 53 1.04 13.04 3.46
CA ILE A 53 0.37 11.74 3.40
C ILE A 53 -0.92 11.87 2.60
N TYR A 54 -1.07 11.00 1.61
CA TYR A 54 -2.28 10.84 0.82
C TYR A 54 -2.84 9.44 1.06
N VAL A 55 -4.15 9.33 1.26
CA VAL A 55 -4.82 8.03 1.49
C VAL A 55 -5.79 7.75 0.36
N PHE A 56 -5.54 6.69 -0.39
CA PHE A 56 -6.42 6.16 -1.41
C PHE A 56 -7.40 5.20 -0.74
N ASP A 57 -8.64 5.64 -0.63
CA ASP A 57 -9.73 4.95 0.07
C ASP A 57 -10.61 4.21 -0.95
N PHE A 58 -10.26 2.96 -1.21
CA PHE A 58 -10.85 2.13 -2.25
C PHE A 58 -12.21 1.57 -1.84
N ALA A 59 -13.15 1.49 -2.78
CA ALA A 59 -14.45 0.85 -2.56
C ALA A 59 -14.36 -0.62 -2.11
N GLY A 60 -13.29 -1.31 -2.52
CA GLY A 60 -13.00 -2.65 -2.05
C GLY A 60 -11.62 -3.17 -2.48
N LEU A 61 -11.28 -4.34 -1.98
CA LEU A 61 -9.92 -4.91 -2.02
C LEU A 61 -9.47 -5.29 -3.43
N ALA A 62 -10.35 -5.75 -4.33
CA ALA A 62 -9.90 -6.11 -5.68
C ALA A 62 -9.41 -4.88 -6.46
N HIS A 63 -10.09 -3.74 -6.32
CA HIS A 63 -9.66 -2.49 -6.96
C HIS A 63 -8.34 -1.96 -6.36
N GLN A 64 -8.20 -2.04 -5.04
CA GLN A 64 -6.92 -1.74 -4.38
C GLN A 64 -5.80 -2.65 -4.90
N GLY A 65 -6.05 -3.96 -4.94
CA GLY A 65 -5.07 -4.95 -5.36
C GLY A 65 -4.59 -4.77 -6.80
N ARG A 66 -5.48 -4.50 -7.74
CA ARG A 66 -5.09 -4.18 -9.13
C ARG A 66 -4.26 -2.90 -9.25
N SER A 67 -4.46 -1.96 -8.32
CA SER A 67 -3.73 -0.70 -8.28
C SER A 67 -2.32 -0.87 -7.69
N PHE A 68 -2.18 -1.62 -6.58
CA PHE A 68 -0.96 -1.62 -5.76
C PHE A 68 -0.22 -2.95 -5.62
N ASN A 69 -0.80 -4.11 -5.94
CA ASN A 69 -0.12 -5.39 -5.67
C ASN A 69 1.21 -5.54 -6.41
N ARG A 70 1.29 -5.10 -7.67
CA ARG A 70 2.57 -5.13 -8.44
C ARG A 70 3.57 -4.10 -7.93
N ILE A 71 3.09 -2.97 -7.40
CA ILE A 71 3.94 -1.95 -6.76
C ILE A 71 4.54 -2.52 -5.49
N THR A 72 3.72 -3.04 -4.56
CA THR A 72 4.20 -3.69 -3.32
C THR A 72 5.09 -4.89 -3.61
N GLN A 73 4.76 -5.69 -4.64
CA GLN A 73 5.66 -6.77 -5.03
C GLN A 73 7.04 -6.23 -5.44
N PHE A 74 7.09 -5.10 -6.15
CA PHE A 74 8.31 -4.46 -6.60
C PHE A 74 9.09 -3.78 -5.47
N THR A 75 8.41 -3.12 -4.53
CA THR A 75 9.05 -2.34 -3.45
C THR A 75 9.42 -3.18 -2.24
N GLU A 76 8.58 -4.14 -1.86
CA GLU A 76 8.67 -4.81 -0.55
C GLU A 76 9.00 -6.31 -0.64
N GLN A 77 8.62 -6.99 -1.72
CA GLN A 77 8.65 -8.45 -1.80
C GLN A 77 9.59 -9.03 -2.86
N GLN A 78 10.57 -8.23 -3.33
CA GLN A 78 11.63 -8.69 -4.23
C GLN A 78 12.70 -9.49 -3.45
N SER A 79 12.41 -10.77 -3.19
CA SER A 79 13.34 -11.67 -2.50
C SER A 79 14.07 -12.64 -3.43
N SER A 80 13.54 -12.91 -4.62
CA SER A 80 14.06 -13.94 -5.54
C SER A 80 14.48 -13.44 -6.92
N GLU A 81 14.29 -12.16 -7.21
CA GLU A 81 14.62 -11.60 -8.53
C GLU A 81 16.13 -11.28 -8.62
N PRO A 82 16.79 -11.62 -9.74
CA PRO A 82 18.23 -11.39 -9.89
C PRO A 82 18.60 -9.90 -10.00
N TYR A 83 17.62 -9.06 -10.32
CA TYR A 83 17.72 -7.60 -10.35
C TYR A 83 16.32 -7.00 -10.15
N PRO A 84 16.20 -5.72 -9.74
CA PRO A 84 14.90 -5.08 -9.60
C PRO A 84 14.16 -5.04 -10.94
N ARG A 85 12.95 -5.60 -10.98
CA ARG A 85 12.11 -5.59 -12.17
C ARG A 85 10.63 -5.62 -11.81
N VAL A 86 9.83 -5.01 -12.67
CA VAL A 86 8.37 -5.05 -12.55
C VAL A 86 7.86 -6.34 -13.21
N LEU A 87 7.09 -7.14 -12.48
CA LEU A 87 6.47 -8.34 -13.04
C LEU A 87 5.43 -7.97 -14.11
N THR A 88 5.24 -8.82 -15.13
CA THR A 88 4.08 -8.70 -16.03
C THR A 88 2.78 -9.11 -15.31
N ALA A 89 1.63 -8.87 -15.93
CA ALA A 89 0.35 -9.30 -15.40
C ALA A 89 0.29 -10.83 -15.22
N GLU A 90 0.82 -11.57 -16.19
CA GLU A 90 0.88 -13.03 -16.16
C GLU A 90 1.81 -13.53 -15.05
N GLU A 91 2.98 -12.92 -14.90
CA GLU A 91 3.92 -13.27 -13.83
C GLU A 91 3.34 -12.99 -12.44
N MET A 92 2.65 -11.86 -12.27
CA MET A 92 1.97 -11.55 -11.02
C MET A 92 0.85 -12.55 -10.73
N ALA A 93 0.05 -12.92 -11.73
CA ALA A 93 -1.01 -13.93 -11.58
C ALA A 93 -0.43 -15.30 -11.19
N MET A 94 0.67 -15.73 -11.81
CA MET A 94 1.37 -16.96 -11.43
C MET A 94 1.89 -16.91 -10.00
N ARG A 95 2.43 -15.76 -9.57
CA ARG A 95 2.90 -15.57 -8.19
C ARG A 95 1.77 -15.66 -7.18
N LEU A 96 0.64 -15.00 -7.44
CA LEU A 96 -0.55 -15.06 -6.58
C LEU A 96 -1.04 -16.51 -6.46
N ALA A 97 -1.16 -17.21 -7.60
CA ALA A 97 -1.56 -18.62 -7.62
C ALA A 97 -0.60 -19.51 -6.82
N ALA A 98 0.72 -19.33 -6.97
CA ALA A 98 1.74 -20.08 -6.23
C ALA A 98 1.66 -19.83 -4.71
N ALA A 99 1.35 -18.60 -4.31
CA ALA A 99 1.15 -18.23 -2.91
C ALA A 99 -0.23 -18.63 -2.36
N LYS A 100 -1.12 -19.17 -3.21
CA LYS A 100 -2.55 -19.41 -2.90
C LYS A 100 -3.25 -18.14 -2.40
N ARG A 101 -2.91 -17.02 -3.02
CA ARG A 101 -3.47 -15.69 -2.77
C ARG A 101 -4.26 -15.22 -3.98
N SER A 102 -5.07 -14.21 -3.78
CA SER A 102 -5.85 -13.51 -4.80
C SER A 102 -5.44 -12.04 -4.86
N GLU A 103 -5.96 -11.31 -5.85
CA GLU A 103 -5.77 -9.85 -5.91
C GLU A 103 -6.26 -9.16 -4.64
N SER A 104 -7.30 -9.69 -4.00
CA SER A 104 -7.99 -9.09 -2.85
C SER A 104 -7.44 -9.51 -1.49
N ASP A 105 -6.52 -10.48 -1.42
CA ASP A 105 -5.96 -10.96 -0.15
C ASP A 105 -4.43 -10.96 -0.11
N PHE A 106 -3.78 -10.38 -1.14
CA PHE A 106 -2.33 -10.21 -1.21
C PHE A 106 -1.83 -9.24 -0.13
N ALA A 107 -2.48 -8.09 0.01
CA ALA A 107 -2.30 -7.17 1.12
C ALA A 107 -3.61 -6.43 1.40
N PHE A 108 -3.84 -6.06 2.65
CA PHE A 108 -5.06 -5.36 3.06
C PHE A 108 -4.89 -3.84 3.07
N GLY A 109 -3.66 -3.35 3.13
CA GLY A 109 -3.28 -1.97 2.87
C GLY A 109 -1.91 -1.97 2.18
N HIS A 110 -1.50 -0.79 1.72
CA HIS A 110 -0.19 -0.59 1.10
C HIS A 110 0.32 0.81 1.42
N ASP A 111 1.61 0.92 1.69
CA ASP A 111 2.35 2.16 1.82
C ASP A 111 3.42 2.28 0.72
N VAL A 112 3.52 3.43 0.08
CA VAL A 112 4.55 3.67 -0.93
C VAL A 112 4.91 5.15 -1.01
N MET A 113 6.20 5.45 -1.09
CA MET A 113 6.68 6.80 -1.34
C MET A 113 6.61 7.15 -2.83
N VAL A 114 6.42 8.44 -3.15
CA VAL A 114 6.35 8.90 -4.54
C VAL A 114 7.60 8.54 -5.34
N HIS A 115 8.79 8.57 -4.74
CA HIS A 115 10.01 8.17 -5.45
C HIS A 115 10.04 6.67 -5.80
N GLU A 116 9.37 5.82 -5.02
CA GLU A 116 9.26 4.38 -5.29
C GLU A 116 8.27 4.12 -6.42
N LEU A 117 7.14 4.84 -6.46
CA LEU A 117 6.21 4.83 -7.59
C LEU A 117 6.89 5.28 -8.88
N VAL A 118 7.65 6.37 -8.84
CA VAL A 118 8.43 6.85 -9.98
C VAL A 118 9.45 5.80 -10.44
N THR A 119 10.09 5.11 -9.50
CA THR A 119 10.99 4.01 -9.81
C THR A 119 10.24 2.88 -10.50
N PHE A 120 9.12 2.41 -9.94
CA PHE A 120 8.25 1.41 -10.55
C PHE A 120 7.87 1.76 -11.99
N PHE A 121 7.38 2.98 -12.25
CA PHE A 121 6.97 3.40 -13.60
C PHE A 121 8.15 3.46 -14.57
N ASN A 122 9.32 3.91 -14.13
CA ASN A 122 10.53 3.92 -14.96
C ASN A 122 11.01 2.50 -15.29
N PHE A 123 10.96 1.55 -14.35
CA PHE A 123 11.30 0.16 -14.62
C PHE A 123 10.29 -0.50 -15.57
N ALA A 124 8.99 -0.28 -15.36
CA ALA A 124 7.94 -0.75 -16.27
C ALA A 124 8.16 -0.21 -17.69
N GLN A 125 8.47 1.08 -17.84
CA GLN A 125 8.74 1.70 -19.13
C GLN A 125 10.02 1.15 -19.79
N ARG A 126 11.12 1.05 -19.03
CA ARG A 126 12.41 0.50 -19.50
C ARG A 126 12.24 -0.91 -20.05
N ASP A 127 11.53 -1.75 -19.30
CA ASP A 127 11.33 -3.17 -19.59
C ASP A 127 10.13 -3.43 -20.52
N LYS A 128 9.45 -2.36 -20.96
CA LYS A 128 8.26 -2.40 -21.82
C LYS A 128 7.13 -3.25 -21.24
N VAL A 129 7.01 -3.26 -19.92
CA VAL A 129 5.91 -3.92 -19.23
C VAL A 129 4.73 -2.95 -19.19
N PRO A 130 3.58 -3.30 -19.80
CA PRO A 130 2.43 -2.41 -19.83
C PRO A 130 1.88 -2.19 -18.41
N LEU A 131 1.46 -0.96 -18.14
CA LEU A 131 0.65 -0.65 -16.97
C LEU A 131 -0.79 -1.08 -17.23
N ASN A 132 -1.45 -1.61 -16.21
CA ASN A 132 -2.89 -1.83 -16.26
C ASN A 132 -3.64 -0.47 -16.10
N PRO A 133 -4.97 -0.43 -16.32
CA PRO A 133 -5.73 0.82 -16.18
C PRO A 133 -5.69 1.43 -14.78
N ASP A 134 -5.68 0.62 -13.73
CA ASP A 134 -5.67 1.07 -12.33
C ASP A 134 -4.30 1.67 -11.95
N GLU A 135 -3.19 1.02 -12.35
CA GLU A 135 -1.82 1.55 -12.22
C GLU A 135 -1.63 2.84 -13.03
N THR A 136 -2.27 2.93 -14.21
CA THR A 136 -2.28 4.15 -15.02
C THR A 136 -2.99 5.28 -14.30
N ALA A 137 -4.11 5.00 -13.61
CA ALA A 137 -4.81 6.00 -12.81
C ALA A 137 -3.95 6.52 -11.63
N VAL A 138 -3.17 5.64 -10.98
CA VAL A 138 -2.18 6.05 -9.95
C VAL A 138 -1.13 6.98 -10.55
N ARG A 139 -0.55 6.61 -11.69
CA ARG A 139 0.45 7.44 -12.40
C ARG A 139 -0.11 8.82 -12.75
N ASP A 140 -1.30 8.84 -13.37
CA ASP A 140 -1.95 10.06 -13.85
C ASP A 140 -2.36 10.96 -12.69
N PHE A 141 -2.74 10.38 -11.54
CA PHE A 141 -2.93 11.13 -10.30
C PHE A 141 -1.65 11.85 -9.86
N LEU A 142 -0.50 11.16 -9.81
CA LEU A 142 0.76 11.78 -9.39
C LEU A 142 1.16 12.95 -10.30
N VAL A 143 0.93 12.81 -11.62
CA VAL A 143 1.16 13.89 -12.60
C VAL A 143 0.20 15.05 -12.37
N ALA A 144 -1.10 14.77 -12.21
CA ALA A 144 -2.12 15.79 -12.01
C ALA A 144 -1.91 16.57 -10.71
N GLN A 145 -1.37 15.94 -9.66
CA GLN A 145 -1.04 16.58 -8.40
C GLN A 145 0.36 17.21 -8.37
N GLY A 146 1.10 17.18 -9.49
CA GLY A 146 2.44 17.76 -9.58
C GLY A 146 3.51 17.04 -8.75
N MET A 147 3.24 15.82 -8.28
CA MET A 147 4.19 15.00 -7.52
C MET A 147 5.20 14.29 -8.41
N MET A 148 4.84 14.10 -9.68
CA MET A 148 5.66 13.46 -10.71
C MET A 148 5.53 14.22 -12.03
N ARG A 149 6.56 14.19 -12.86
CA ARG A 149 6.53 14.74 -14.21
C ARG A 149 7.29 13.86 -15.19
N ASP A 150 6.87 13.88 -16.46
CA ASP A 150 7.72 13.37 -17.55
C ASP A 150 8.78 14.42 -17.88
N TRP A 151 10.02 13.95 -18.03
CA TRP A 151 11.10 14.74 -18.59
C TRP A 151 11.85 13.93 -19.64
N ARG A 152 11.56 14.23 -20.91
CA ARG A 152 12.20 13.59 -22.08
C ARG A 152 12.01 12.07 -22.10
N GLY A 153 10.81 11.60 -21.75
CA GLY A 153 10.49 10.17 -21.71
C GLY A 153 11.05 9.46 -20.48
N PHE A 154 11.22 10.16 -19.37
CA PHE A 154 11.65 9.59 -18.09
C PHE A 154 10.89 10.27 -16.95
N TRP A 155 10.33 9.46 -16.05
CA TRP A 155 9.58 9.98 -14.91
C TRP A 155 10.51 10.52 -13.83
N GLN A 156 10.23 11.72 -13.37
CA GLN A 156 10.94 12.36 -12.26
C GLN A 156 9.98 12.61 -11.10
N ALA A 157 10.41 12.24 -9.89
CA ALA A 157 9.73 12.65 -8.66
C ALA A 157 9.97 14.15 -8.44
N VAL A 158 8.88 14.90 -8.27
CA VAL A 158 8.91 16.32 -7.89
C VAL A 158 8.77 16.43 -6.37
N GLU A 159 7.87 15.65 -5.77
CA GLU A 159 7.65 15.56 -4.32
C GLU A 159 8.00 14.15 -3.83
N PRO A 160 9.30 13.75 -3.83
CA PRO A 160 9.71 12.36 -3.65
C PRO A 160 9.32 11.77 -2.29
N ASN A 161 9.22 12.61 -1.26
CA ASN A 161 9.00 12.20 0.13
C ASN A 161 7.51 12.25 0.54
N ASN A 162 6.60 12.47 -0.41
CA ASN A 162 5.18 12.25 -0.15
C ASN A 162 4.90 10.75 -0.11
N VAL A 163 3.94 10.36 0.73
CA VAL A 163 3.54 8.96 0.94
C VAL A 163 2.12 8.78 0.41
N ILE A 164 1.93 7.71 -0.35
CA ILE A 164 0.63 7.22 -0.77
C ILE A 164 0.34 5.98 0.06
N LEU A 165 -0.73 6.05 0.84
CA LEU A 165 -1.32 4.93 1.57
C LEU A 165 -2.54 4.44 0.79
N SER A 166 -2.85 3.16 0.85
CA SER A 166 -4.09 2.62 0.31
C SER A 166 -4.80 1.74 1.33
N ILE A 167 -6.11 1.93 1.43
CA ILE A 167 -6.98 1.19 2.35
C ILE A 167 -8.32 0.84 1.69
N PRO A 168 -8.99 -0.23 2.14
CA PRO A 168 -10.34 -0.57 1.71
C PRO A 168 -11.39 0.09 2.60
N GLN A 169 -12.46 0.58 1.98
CA GLN A 169 -13.72 0.92 2.65
C GLN A 169 -14.32 -0.29 3.34
N THR A 170 -15.19 -0.03 4.32
CA THR A 170 -15.98 -1.13 4.89
C THR A 170 -16.83 -1.76 3.79
N GLN A 171 -16.78 -3.09 3.70
CA GLN A 171 -17.48 -3.86 2.69
C GLN A 171 -18.01 -5.16 3.27
N GLU A 172 -19.16 -5.59 2.75
CA GLU A 172 -19.67 -6.93 3.01
C GLU A 172 -18.80 -7.97 2.29
N LYS A 173 -18.85 -9.22 2.76
CA LYS A 173 -18.21 -10.33 2.06
C LYS A 173 -18.85 -10.49 0.68
N SER A 174 -18.02 -10.60 -0.36
CA SER A 174 -18.46 -10.87 -1.73
C SER A 174 -17.62 -11.98 -2.36
N ALA A 175 -17.94 -12.36 -3.60
CA ALA A 175 -17.18 -13.39 -4.30
C ALA A 175 -15.74 -12.90 -4.57
N GLY A 176 -14.76 -13.53 -3.93
CA GLY A 176 -13.35 -13.17 -4.09
C GLY A 176 -12.91 -11.95 -3.28
N GLU A 177 -13.75 -11.39 -2.41
CA GLU A 177 -13.33 -10.36 -1.46
C GLU A 177 -13.81 -10.67 -0.03
N PRO A 178 -12.89 -10.62 0.96
CA PRO A 178 -13.28 -10.78 2.35
C PRO A 178 -14.09 -9.57 2.84
N MET A 179 -14.83 -9.76 3.92
CA MET A 179 -15.52 -8.67 4.62
C MET A 179 -14.49 -7.75 5.29
N ILE A 180 -14.69 -6.44 5.15
CA ILE A 180 -14.00 -5.40 5.94
C ILE A 180 -15.03 -4.74 6.84
N ASN A 181 -15.04 -5.13 8.10
CA ASN A 181 -15.86 -4.47 9.11
C ASN A 181 -15.16 -3.19 9.64
N ALA A 182 -15.86 -2.43 10.48
CA ALA A 182 -15.33 -1.17 11.03
C ALA A 182 -14.04 -1.36 11.84
N ALA A 183 -13.93 -2.44 12.62
CA ALA A 183 -12.73 -2.74 13.42
C ALA A 183 -11.52 -3.07 12.53
N ALA A 184 -11.72 -3.87 11.48
CA ALA A 184 -10.69 -4.19 10.49
C ALA A 184 -10.24 -2.93 9.74
N ARG A 185 -11.17 -2.09 9.27
CA ARG A 185 -10.84 -0.81 8.63
C ARG A 185 -10.03 0.11 9.54
N TYR A 186 -10.44 0.22 10.81
CA TYR A 186 -9.70 1.00 11.80
C TYR A 186 -8.27 0.46 11.97
N ALA A 187 -8.11 -0.86 12.13
CA ALA A 187 -6.80 -1.48 12.30
C ALA A 187 -5.91 -1.28 11.07
N ILE A 188 -6.45 -1.46 9.86
CA ILE A 188 -5.74 -1.24 8.60
C ILE A 188 -5.31 0.22 8.50
N LEU A 189 -6.24 1.18 8.63
CA LEU A 189 -5.87 2.60 8.54
C LEU A 189 -4.85 2.99 9.61
N LEU A 190 -4.97 2.53 10.84
CA LEU A 190 -3.99 2.84 11.89
C LEU A 190 -2.60 2.29 11.56
N HIS A 191 -2.53 1.07 11.01
CA HIS A 191 -1.31 0.45 10.53
C HIS A 191 -0.68 1.28 9.40
N GLU A 192 -1.44 1.58 8.34
CA GLU A 192 -0.95 2.37 7.21
C GLU A 192 -0.48 3.78 7.62
N MET A 193 -1.22 4.43 8.52
CA MET A 193 -0.83 5.74 9.04
C MET A 193 0.49 5.68 9.82
N ALA A 194 0.83 4.55 10.44
CA ALA A 194 2.11 4.36 11.09
C ALA A 194 3.28 4.36 10.09
N HIS A 195 3.10 3.82 8.89
CA HIS A 195 4.09 3.93 7.82
C HIS A 195 4.21 5.37 7.32
N GLY A 196 3.06 6.04 7.13
CA GLY A 196 3.02 7.46 6.79
C GLY A 196 3.82 8.32 7.79
N GLU A 197 3.63 8.08 9.09
CA GLU A 197 4.40 8.73 10.15
C GLU A 197 5.89 8.38 10.07
N TYR A 198 6.24 7.09 9.89
CA TYR A 198 7.61 6.63 9.78
C TYR A 198 8.39 7.32 8.66
N TYR A 199 7.79 7.50 7.48
CA TYR A 199 8.48 8.13 6.35
C TYR A 199 8.56 9.65 6.46
N THR A 200 7.57 10.30 7.08
CA THR A 200 7.43 11.76 7.00
C THR A 200 7.89 12.50 8.25
N ASN A 201 8.01 11.82 9.39
CA ASN A 201 8.48 12.38 10.65
C ASN A 201 9.89 11.84 10.99
N PRO A 202 10.98 12.58 10.68
CA PRO A 202 12.34 12.11 10.86
C PRO A 202 12.71 11.84 12.33
N TYR A 203 12.08 12.53 13.28
CA TYR A 203 12.30 12.29 14.71
C TYR A 203 11.71 10.93 15.12
N TYR A 204 10.54 10.60 14.56
CA TYR A 204 9.91 9.30 14.79
C TYR A 204 10.68 8.17 14.11
N THR A 205 11.12 8.35 12.85
CA THR A 205 11.99 7.38 12.16
C THR A 205 13.25 7.07 12.99
N GLN A 206 13.92 8.12 13.49
CA GLN A 206 15.13 7.97 14.29
C GLN A 206 14.84 7.24 15.61
N TYR A 207 13.70 7.54 16.25
CA TYR A 207 13.26 6.83 17.44
C TYR A 207 13.07 5.32 17.16
N CYS A 208 12.36 4.97 16.08
CA CYS A 208 12.11 3.58 15.69
C CYS A 208 13.41 2.83 15.38
N ARG A 209 14.36 3.46 14.67
CA ARG A 209 15.70 2.89 14.43
C ARG A 209 16.43 2.58 15.73
N ARG A 210 16.43 3.52 16.68
CA ARG A 210 17.06 3.31 17.99
C ARG A 210 16.34 2.25 18.81
N PHE A 211 15.01 2.21 18.80
CA PHE A 211 14.26 1.15 19.47
C PHE A 211 14.63 -0.22 18.91
N TRP A 212 14.68 -0.35 17.58
CA TRP A 212 15.09 -1.59 16.91
C TRP A 212 16.51 -2.03 17.28
N GLN A 213 17.48 -1.11 17.27
CA GLN A 213 18.90 -1.41 17.47
C GLN A 213 19.27 -1.57 18.95
N GLU A 214 18.76 -0.69 19.81
CA GLU A 214 19.20 -0.53 21.19
C GLU A 214 18.22 -1.17 22.21
N SER A 215 16.92 -1.26 21.89
CA SER A 215 15.90 -1.73 22.85
C SER A 215 15.44 -3.16 22.61
N LEU A 216 15.34 -3.59 21.36
CA LEU A 216 15.06 -5.00 21.06
C LEU A 216 16.33 -5.84 21.24
N SER A 217 16.15 -7.05 21.78
CA SER A 217 17.19 -8.07 21.75
C SER A 217 17.32 -8.68 20.35
N GLU A 218 18.44 -9.37 20.09
CA GLU A 218 18.63 -10.09 18.82
C GLU A 218 17.54 -11.14 18.59
N ALA A 219 17.16 -11.88 19.63
CA ALA A 219 16.09 -12.88 19.53
C ALA A 219 14.74 -12.26 19.14
N GLN A 220 14.43 -11.06 19.63
CA GLN A 220 13.21 -10.33 19.28
C GLN A 220 13.26 -9.82 17.83
N ARG A 221 14.39 -9.27 17.39
CA ARG A 221 14.58 -8.88 15.98
C ARG A 221 14.42 -10.07 15.05
N GLU A 222 15.00 -11.23 15.39
CA GLU A 222 14.83 -12.46 14.62
C GLU A 222 13.39 -12.97 14.63
N ALA A 223 12.66 -12.83 15.75
CA ALA A 223 11.23 -13.14 15.79
C ALA A 223 10.42 -12.25 14.82
N PHE A 224 10.71 -10.94 14.76
CA PHE A 224 10.09 -10.04 13.79
C PHE A 224 10.46 -10.39 12.35
N LYS A 225 11.73 -10.65 12.04
CA LYS A 225 12.15 -11.08 10.69
C LYS A 225 11.48 -12.38 10.28
N ALA A 226 11.37 -13.36 11.19
CA ALA A 226 10.69 -14.62 10.93
C ALA A 226 9.18 -14.43 10.75
N PHE A 227 8.56 -13.54 11.52
CA PHE A 227 7.15 -13.17 11.36
C PHE A 227 6.92 -12.52 9.99
N LEU A 228 7.65 -11.46 9.64
CA LEU A 228 7.52 -10.73 8.38
C LEU A 228 7.87 -11.60 7.17
N GLY A 229 8.90 -12.45 7.28
CA GLY A 229 9.27 -13.40 6.22
C GLY A 229 8.14 -14.36 5.83
N LYS A 230 7.25 -14.74 6.77
CA LYS A 230 6.05 -15.56 6.46
C LYS A 230 5.03 -14.81 5.59
N TYR A 231 5.05 -13.48 5.61
CA TYR A 231 4.18 -12.62 4.81
C TYR A 231 4.83 -12.21 3.47
N GLY A 232 6.06 -12.67 3.20
CA GLY A 232 6.74 -12.46 1.92
C GLY A 232 7.63 -11.22 1.86
N TYR A 233 7.78 -10.48 2.96
CA TYR A 233 8.67 -9.32 3.03
C TYR A 233 10.13 -9.72 2.82
N ALA A 234 10.89 -8.86 2.13
CA ALA A 234 12.32 -9.04 1.94
C ALA A 234 13.10 -8.69 3.22
N THR A 235 13.39 -9.70 4.04
CA THR A 235 14.02 -9.55 5.37
C THR A 235 15.46 -9.08 5.37
N GLY A 236 16.09 -8.97 4.19
CA GLY A 236 17.44 -8.42 4.03
C GLY A 236 17.52 -6.89 4.10
N PHE A 237 16.39 -6.18 4.04
CA PHE A 237 16.34 -4.73 4.08
C PHE A 237 15.97 -4.23 5.48
N GLU A 238 16.98 -3.79 6.24
CA GLU A 238 16.80 -3.42 7.65
C GLU A 238 15.79 -2.29 7.86
N GLU A 239 15.83 -1.24 7.04
CA GLU A 239 14.89 -0.12 7.15
C GLU A 239 13.42 -0.54 7.00
N MET A 240 13.14 -1.50 6.11
CA MET A 240 11.81 -2.08 5.97
C MET A 240 11.42 -2.85 7.22
N MET A 241 12.33 -3.66 7.77
CA MET A 241 12.06 -4.39 9.03
C MET A 241 11.75 -3.45 10.19
N ILE A 242 12.42 -2.30 10.27
CA ILE A 242 12.15 -1.28 11.29
C ILE A 242 10.76 -0.67 11.10
N ASN A 243 10.44 -0.25 9.86
CA ASN A 243 9.14 0.34 9.54
C ASN A 243 7.97 -0.61 9.84
N GLU A 244 8.09 -1.87 9.42
CA GLU A 244 7.09 -2.90 9.68
C GLU A 244 6.97 -3.24 11.17
N THR A 245 8.11 -3.35 11.87
CA THR A 245 8.12 -3.69 13.29
C THR A 245 7.36 -2.67 14.12
N GLN A 246 7.55 -1.37 13.88
CA GLN A 246 6.80 -0.36 14.64
C GLN A 246 5.30 -0.39 14.33
N ALA A 247 4.92 -0.58 13.05
CA ALA A 247 3.52 -0.64 12.63
C ALA A 247 2.80 -1.85 13.25
N TYR A 248 3.41 -3.04 13.20
CA TYR A 248 2.86 -4.24 13.82
C TYR A 248 2.84 -4.17 15.34
N LEU A 249 3.96 -3.77 15.97
CA LEU A 249 4.08 -3.74 17.42
C LEU A 249 3.06 -2.80 18.06
N MET A 250 2.91 -1.59 17.48
CA MET A 250 2.25 -0.46 18.14
C MET A 250 0.98 0.04 17.45
N PHE A 251 0.72 -0.33 16.19
CA PHE A 251 -0.39 0.24 15.41
C PHE A 251 -1.24 -0.81 14.70
N THR A 252 -1.07 -2.08 15.07
CA THR A 252 -1.89 -3.20 14.59
C THR A 252 -2.67 -3.82 15.74
N PRO A 253 -3.81 -3.23 16.13
CA PRO A 253 -4.59 -3.66 17.28
C PRO A 253 -5.25 -5.04 17.10
N ASP A 254 -5.50 -5.45 15.86
CA ASP A 254 -6.23 -6.67 15.55
C ASP A 254 -5.40 -7.94 15.81
N PRO A 255 -5.78 -8.79 16.80
CA PRO A 255 -5.07 -10.04 17.09
C PRO A 255 -5.07 -11.04 15.92
N SER A 256 -6.06 -10.92 15.03
CA SER A 256 -6.16 -11.72 13.81
C SER A 256 -5.05 -11.36 12.81
N SER A 257 -4.52 -10.14 12.89
CA SER A 257 -3.40 -9.64 12.10
C SER A 257 -2.07 -9.84 12.82
N PHE A 258 -1.95 -9.41 14.08
CA PHE A 258 -0.72 -9.50 14.87
C PHE A 258 -0.95 -9.85 16.34
N SER A 259 -0.20 -10.81 16.85
CA SER A 259 -0.27 -11.27 18.25
C SER A 259 1.02 -11.94 18.70
N ALA A 260 1.19 -12.13 20.01
CA ALA A 260 2.37 -12.78 20.58
C ALA A 260 2.59 -14.19 19.98
N ARG A 261 1.49 -14.94 19.81
CA ARG A 261 1.50 -16.27 19.18
C ARG A 261 2.04 -16.23 17.74
N LYS A 262 1.63 -15.24 16.93
CA LYS A 262 2.09 -15.11 15.54
C LYS A 262 3.55 -14.70 15.47
N LEU A 263 3.98 -13.81 16.36
CA LEU A 263 5.37 -13.37 16.49
C LEU A 263 6.28 -14.50 17.03
N GLY A 264 5.72 -15.45 17.78
CA GLY A 264 6.46 -16.57 18.37
C GLY A 264 7.05 -16.26 19.74
N VAL A 265 6.46 -15.31 20.48
CA VAL A 265 6.89 -14.89 21.83
C VAL A 265 5.77 -15.09 22.85
N SER A 266 6.09 -14.93 24.13
CA SER A 266 5.06 -14.92 25.18
C SER A 266 4.26 -13.60 25.16
N GLN A 267 3.03 -13.63 25.68
CA GLN A 267 2.22 -12.41 25.79
C GLN A 267 2.91 -11.36 26.67
N GLN A 268 3.52 -11.79 27.78
CA GLN A 268 4.29 -10.93 28.67
C GLN A 268 5.45 -10.24 27.95
N GLU A 269 6.14 -10.95 27.06
CA GLU A 269 7.25 -10.39 26.28
C GLU A 269 6.76 -9.36 25.26
N LEU A 270 5.66 -9.64 24.55
CA LEU A 270 5.06 -8.68 23.63
C LEU A 270 4.63 -7.41 24.36
N ASP A 271 3.98 -7.54 25.51
CA ASP A 271 3.55 -6.40 26.31
C ASP A 271 4.75 -5.61 26.85
N ALA A 272 5.82 -6.28 27.26
CA ALA A 272 7.07 -5.63 27.67
C ALA A 272 7.72 -4.83 26.52
N MET A 273 7.71 -5.36 25.28
CA MET A 273 8.18 -4.62 24.10
C MET A 273 7.35 -3.36 23.85
N ARG A 274 6.01 -3.47 23.90
CA ARG A 274 5.10 -2.32 23.74
C ARG A 274 5.29 -1.28 24.83
N ASP A 275 5.42 -1.71 26.08
CA ASP A 275 5.65 -0.82 27.21
C ASP A 275 7.00 -0.11 27.12
N THR A 276 8.04 -0.81 26.68
CA THR A 276 9.35 -0.21 26.42
C THR A 276 9.24 0.85 25.32
N PHE A 277 8.55 0.53 24.22
CA PHE A 277 8.30 1.48 23.14
C PHE A 277 7.54 2.71 23.63
N ARG A 278 6.52 2.57 24.48
CA ARG A 278 5.78 3.73 25.04
C ARG A 278 6.61 4.54 26.01
N LYS A 279 7.37 3.88 26.90
CA LYS A 279 8.22 4.53 27.91
C LYS A 279 9.28 5.43 27.30
N GLY A 280 9.79 5.09 26.12
CA GLY A 280 10.72 5.94 25.37
C GLY A 280 10.09 7.21 24.79
N ARG A 281 8.76 7.39 24.90
CA ARG A 281 8.02 8.59 24.46
C ARG A 281 8.26 8.89 22.98
N PRO A 282 7.82 8.00 22.06
CA PRO A 282 8.01 8.20 20.63
C PRO A 282 7.42 9.55 20.21
N PRO A 283 8.14 10.35 19.40
CA PRO A 283 7.68 11.66 18.97
C PRO A 283 6.66 11.53 17.83
N THR A 284 5.47 11.00 18.14
CA THR A 284 4.36 10.82 17.20
C THR A 284 3.04 11.33 17.79
N SER A 285 2.13 11.78 16.92
CA SER A 285 0.74 12.09 17.28
C SER A 285 -0.20 10.90 17.17
N LEU A 286 0.26 9.74 16.67
CA LEU A 286 -0.58 8.55 16.55
C LEU A 286 -0.92 7.95 17.93
N PRO A 287 -2.10 7.32 18.08
CA PRO A 287 -2.52 6.76 19.36
C PRO A 287 -1.69 5.52 19.73
N LEU A 288 -0.90 5.62 20.80
CA LEU A 288 -0.07 4.52 21.34
C LEU A 288 -0.85 3.51 22.20
N HIS A 289 -2.09 3.86 22.53
CA HIS A 289 -3.07 3.01 23.20
C HIS A 289 -4.28 2.89 22.28
N TRP A 290 -4.79 1.68 22.13
CA TRP A 290 -5.91 1.40 21.24
C TRP A 290 -7.17 1.27 22.05
N ASN A 291 -8.20 1.99 21.64
CA ASN A 291 -9.56 1.75 22.10
C ASN A 291 -10.23 0.84 21.06
N ILE A 292 -9.88 -0.45 21.09
CA ILE A 292 -10.71 -1.45 20.40
C ILE A 292 -11.90 -1.66 21.34
N GLY A 293 -13.11 -1.32 20.89
CA GLY A 293 -14.35 -1.19 21.69
C GLY A 293 -14.51 -2.18 22.85
N GLU A 294 -14.98 -1.78 24.04
CA GLU A 294 -16.36 -1.30 24.31
C GLU A 294 -17.33 -1.28 23.12
#